data_AF-A0A6G3R5S4-F1
#
_entry.id   AF-A0A6G3R5S4-F1
#
_cell.length_a   1.000
_cell.length_b   1.000
_cell.length_c   1.000
_cell.angle_alpha   90.00
_cell.angle_beta   90.00
_cell.angle_gamma   90.00
#
_symmetry.space_group_name_H-M   'P 1'
#
loop_
_entity.id
_entity.type
_entity.pdbx_description
1 polymer ?
#
loop_
_entity_poly.entity_id
_entity_poly.type
_entity_poly.pdbx_seq_one_letter_code
_entity_poly.pdbx_strand_id
1 'polypeptide(L)'
;TAALAVVAGDAPAEAVRAWRSDAAHHPSPNAGPVEAAFAGALGVRLGGTLSYAGRVEHRPVLNADGRDVQVRDIERAVKLSRRVSGLALGVAVVAGVARLRSRRAS
;
A
#
# COMPACT_ATOMS: atom_id res chain seq x y z
N THR A 1 -7.16 2.37 -1.53
CA THR A 1 -6.32 1.15 -1.64
C THR A 1 -5.44 0.93 -0.42
N ALA A 2 -4.90 1.96 0.25
CA ALA A 2 -4.10 1.80 1.49
C ALA A 2 -4.81 0.96 2.58
N ALA A 3 -6.08 1.25 2.88
CA ALA A 3 -6.88 0.45 3.81
C ALA A 3 -7.02 -1.03 3.36
N LEU A 4 -7.10 -1.29 2.06
CA LEU A 4 -7.12 -2.65 1.53
C LEU A 4 -5.75 -3.33 1.65
N ALA A 5 -4.65 -2.58 1.53
CA ALA A 5 -3.30 -3.11 1.74
C ALA A 5 -3.07 -3.53 3.20
N VAL A 6 -3.61 -2.75 4.15
CA VAL A 6 -3.65 -3.14 5.58
C VAL A 6 -4.39 -4.46 5.76
N VAL A 7 -5.60 -4.59 5.20
CA VAL A 7 -6.45 -5.78 5.39
C VAL A 7 -5.91 -7.01 4.62
N ALA A 8 -5.30 -6.80 3.45
CA ALA A 8 -4.79 -7.87 2.58
C ALA A 8 -3.37 -8.32 2.93
N GLY A 9 -2.65 -7.54 3.73
CA GLY A 9 -1.28 -7.79 4.16
C GLY A 9 -1.21 -8.83 5.26
N ASP A 10 -0.07 -9.54 5.32
CA ASP A 10 0.15 -10.57 6.34
C ASP A 10 0.51 -9.94 7.72
N ALA A 11 0.74 -8.61 7.76
CA ALA A 11 1.06 -7.84 8.97
C ALA A 11 0.25 -6.51 9.05
N PRO A 12 -1.06 -6.57 9.37
CA PRO A 12 -1.95 -5.40 9.36
C PRO A 12 -1.56 -4.32 10.37
N ALA A 13 -1.08 -4.69 11.57
CA ALA A 13 -0.64 -3.74 12.59
C ALA A 13 0.57 -2.91 12.11
N GLU A 14 1.54 -3.57 11.47
CA GLU A 14 2.72 -2.93 10.90
C GLU A 14 2.36 -1.99 9.74
N ALA A 15 1.42 -2.42 8.90
CA ALA A 15 0.89 -1.60 7.81
C ALA A 15 0.19 -0.32 8.32
N VAL A 16 -0.59 -0.42 9.41
CA VAL A 16 -1.24 0.75 10.02
C VAL A 16 -0.21 1.67 10.68
N ARG A 17 0.77 1.12 11.40
CA ARG A 17 1.84 1.92 12.01
C ARG A 17 2.58 2.73 10.94
N ALA A 18 3.11 2.05 9.93
CA ALA A 18 3.88 2.67 8.85
C ALA A 18 3.04 3.73 8.11
N TRP A 19 1.76 3.44 7.80
CA TRP A 19 0.87 4.45 7.22
C TRP A 19 0.78 5.69 8.13
N ARG A 20 0.48 5.53 9.42
CA ARG A 20 0.31 6.66 10.32
C ARG A 20 1.59 7.47 10.53
N SER A 21 2.75 6.82 10.63
CA SER A 21 4.02 7.50 10.89
C SER A 21 4.63 8.11 9.62
N ASP A 22 4.51 7.45 8.48
CA ASP A 22 5.41 7.74 7.35
C ASP A 22 4.68 8.37 6.16
N ALA A 23 3.36 8.16 6.02
CA ALA A 23 2.63 8.65 4.85
C ALA A 23 2.62 10.18 4.72
N ALA A 24 2.67 10.91 5.84
CA ALA A 24 2.71 12.37 5.84
C ALA A 24 4.05 12.94 5.34
N HIS A 25 5.12 12.13 5.35
CA HIS A 25 6.43 12.52 4.85
C HIS A 25 6.55 12.36 3.33
N HIS A 26 5.59 11.71 2.68
CA HIS A 26 5.59 11.51 1.24
C HIS A 26 5.04 12.75 0.51
N PRO A 27 5.71 13.26 -0.55
CA PRO A 27 5.28 14.47 -1.26
C PRO A 27 3.91 14.32 -1.95
N SER A 28 3.49 13.08 -2.21
CA SER A 28 2.16 12.78 -2.76
C SER A 28 1.21 12.26 -1.67
N PRO A 29 0.06 12.94 -1.43
CA PRO A 29 -0.93 12.53 -0.44
C PRO A 29 -1.65 11.23 -0.82
N ASN A 30 -1.60 10.85 -2.11
CA ASN A 30 -2.23 9.63 -2.61
C ASN A 30 -1.26 8.44 -2.58
N ALA A 31 0.03 8.68 -2.84
CA ALA A 31 1.03 7.61 -2.89
C ALA A 31 1.56 7.24 -1.50
N GLY A 32 1.78 8.24 -0.62
CA GLY A 32 2.34 8.02 0.72
C GLY A 32 1.62 6.97 1.55
N PRO A 33 0.28 7.06 1.72
CA PRO A 33 -0.51 6.07 2.43
C PRO A 33 -0.36 4.65 1.89
N VAL A 34 -0.32 4.51 0.56
CA VAL A 34 -0.28 3.19 -0.09
C VAL A 34 1.12 2.58 0.06
N GLU A 35 2.16 3.35 -0.24
CA GLU A 35 3.55 2.89 -0.17
C GLU A 35 3.95 2.56 1.27
N ALA A 36 3.57 3.38 2.25
CA ALA A 36 3.84 3.13 3.66
C ALA A 36 3.10 1.89 4.18
N ALA A 37 1.82 1.72 3.79
CA ALA A 37 1.07 0.51 4.14
C ALA A 37 1.68 -0.76 3.50
N PHE A 38 2.18 -0.68 2.27
CA PHE A 38 2.89 -1.80 1.62
C PHE A 38 4.21 -2.12 2.32
N ALA A 39 5.00 -1.10 2.68
CA ALA A 39 6.25 -1.27 3.43
C ALA A 39 6.00 -2.00 4.75
N GLY A 40 5.02 -1.55 5.54
CA GLY A 40 4.62 -2.20 6.78
C GLY A 40 4.06 -3.61 6.58
N ALA A 41 3.16 -3.81 5.62
CA ALA A 41 2.55 -5.12 5.33
C ALA A 41 3.58 -6.17 4.88
N LEU A 42 4.63 -5.76 4.17
CA LEU A 42 5.70 -6.63 3.72
C LEU A 42 6.82 -6.77 4.77
N GLY A 43 6.82 -5.91 5.80
CA GLY A 43 7.86 -5.84 6.83
C GLY A 43 9.19 -5.30 6.30
N VAL A 44 9.16 -4.49 5.25
CA VAL A 44 10.37 -3.96 4.59
C VAL A 44 10.45 -2.45 4.75
N ARG A 45 11.66 -1.92 4.67
CA ARG A 45 11.93 -0.49 4.55
C ARG A 45 11.96 -0.08 3.08
N LEU A 46 11.25 0.98 2.72
CA LEU A 46 11.24 1.55 1.36
C LEU A 46 11.76 2.99 1.36
N GLY A 47 12.20 3.49 0.20
CA GLY A 47 12.73 4.85 0.06
C GLY A 47 14.20 4.96 0.49
N GLY A 48 14.61 6.17 0.91
CA GLY A 48 16.01 6.49 1.19
C GLY A 48 16.79 6.94 -0.05
N THR A 49 18.11 6.77 0.00
CA THR A 49 19.03 7.21 -1.05
C THR A 49 19.00 6.27 -2.24
N LEU A 50 18.39 6.72 -3.33
CA LEU A 50 18.38 6.04 -4.62
C LEU A 50 19.45 6.68 -5.51
N SER A 51 20.42 5.89 -5.99
CA SER A 51 21.36 6.35 -7.01
C SER A 51 21.02 5.70 -8.33
N TYR A 52 20.58 6.48 -9.30
CA TYR A 52 20.25 6.00 -10.65
C TYR A 52 20.96 6.87 -11.69
N ALA A 53 21.74 6.23 -12.57
CA ALA A 53 22.46 6.90 -13.65
C ALA A 53 23.27 8.15 -13.23
N GLY A 54 23.90 8.10 -12.04
CA GLY A 54 24.70 9.21 -11.50
C GLY A 54 23.91 10.31 -10.80
N ARG A 55 22.57 10.21 -10.74
CA ARG A 55 21.73 11.11 -9.93
C ARG A 55 21.36 10.43 -8.62
N VAL A 56 21.61 11.13 -7.53
CA VAL A 56 21.18 10.74 -6.19
C VAL A 56 19.85 11.42 -5.90
N GLU A 57 18.81 10.63 -5.71
CA GLU A 57 17.50 11.07 -5.25
C GLU A 57 17.32 10.64 -3.80
N HIS A 58 16.81 11.53 -2.96
CA HIS A 58 16.45 11.21 -1.58
C HIS A 58 14.94 11.12 -1.48
N ARG A 59 14.46 9.88 -1.31
CA ARG A 59 13.05 9.64 -1.01
C ARG A 59 12.83 9.50 0.49
N PRO A 60 11.66 9.89 1.00
CA PRO A 60 11.27 9.62 2.37
C PRO A 60 11.45 8.13 2.68
N VAL A 61 12.08 7.82 3.80
CA VAL A 61 12.21 6.44 4.27
C VAL A 61 10.88 6.04 4.89
N LEU A 62 10.29 4.97 4.39
CA LEU A 62 9.03 4.38 4.87
C LEU A 62 9.33 3.08 5.61
N ASN A 63 8.67 2.88 6.74
CA ASN A 63 8.83 1.75 7.66
C ASN A 63 10.31 1.54 8.03
N ALA A 64 10.93 2.56 8.62
CA ALA A 64 12.37 2.62 8.88
C ALA A 64 12.91 1.41 9.69
N ASP A 65 12.10 0.88 10.61
CA ASP A 65 12.43 -0.31 11.43
C ASP A 65 12.31 -1.63 10.66
N GLY A 66 11.79 -1.59 9.44
CA GLY A 66 11.70 -2.74 8.54
C GLY A 66 13.07 -3.21 8.06
N ARG A 67 13.13 -4.48 7.63
CA ARG A 67 14.34 -5.02 6.99
C ARG A 67 14.54 -4.47 5.58
N ASP A 68 15.74 -4.60 5.04
CA ASP A 68 16.00 -4.25 3.64
C ASP A 68 15.21 -5.12 2.67
N VAL A 69 14.89 -4.52 1.52
CA VAL A 69 14.19 -5.19 0.41
C VAL A 69 15.08 -6.28 -0.17
N GLN A 70 14.49 -7.43 -0.43
CA GLN A 70 15.14 -8.57 -1.08
C GLN A 70 14.37 -8.93 -2.36
N VAL A 71 15.02 -9.63 -3.29
CA VAL A 71 14.39 -10.03 -4.57
C VAL A 71 13.07 -10.80 -4.35
N ARG A 72 13.02 -11.65 -3.33
CA ARG A 72 11.79 -12.40 -2.94
C ARG A 72 10.59 -11.50 -2.59
N ASP A 73 10.83 -10.24 -2.25
CA ASP A 73 9.75 -9.30 -1.91
C ASP A 73 8.97 -8.83 -3.14
N ILE A 74 9.54 -8.97 -4.34
CA ILE A 74 8.83 -8.67 -5.59
C ILE A 74 7.58 -9.55 -5.69
N GLU A 75 7.73 -10.87 -5.50
CA GLU A 75 6.62 -11.81 -5.57
C GLU A 75 5.58 -11.54 -4.47
N ARG A 76 6.05 -11.23 -3.25
CA ARG A 76 5.17 -10.88 -2.12
C ARG A 76 4.40 -9.59 -2.40
N ALA A 77 5.04 -8.57 -2.95
CA ALA A 77 4.43 -7.30 -3.33
C ALA A 77 3.40 -7.49 -4.46
N VAL A 78 3.71 -8.30 -5.47
CA VAL A 78 2.77 -8.64 -6.55
C VAL A 78 1.56 -9.38 -5.99
N LYS A 79 1.75 -10.34 -5.09
CA LYS A 79 0.66 -11.07 -4.45
C LYS A 79 -0.25 -10.13 -3.63
N LEU A 80 0.36 -9.24 -2.84
CA LEU A 80 -0.38 -8.23 -2.07
C LEU A 80 -1.17 -7.29 -3.00
N SER A 81 -0.55 -6.80 -4.07
CA SER A 81 -1.21 -5.95 -5.07
C SER A 81 -2.41 -6.64 -5.71
N ARG A 82 -2.28 -7.92 -6.11
CA ARG A 82 -3.41 -8.70 -6.65
C ARG A 82 -4.55 -8.84 -5.65
N ARG A 83 -4.26 -9.10 -4.36
CA ARG A 83 -5.28 -9.16 -3.31
C ARG A 83 -5.99 -7.82 -3.15
N VAL A 84 -5.25 -6.72 -3.11
CA VAL A 84 -5.80 -5.35 -3.02
C VAL A 84 -6.71 -5.05 -4.20
N SER A 85 -6.29 -5.38 -5.43
CA SER A 85 -7.09 -5.18 -6.64
C SER A 85 -8.37 -6.01 -6.63
N GLY A 86 -8.29 -7.28 -6.22
CA GLY A 86 -9.46 -8.16 -6.10
C GLY A 86 -10.48 -7.65 -5.08
N LEU A 87 -10.01 -7.18 -3.92
CA LEU A 87 -10.88 -6.57 -2.91
C LEU A 87 -11.51 -5.27 -3.41
N ALA A 88 -10.74 -4.41 -4.08
CA ALA A 88 -11.25 -3.16 -4.64
C ALA A 88 -12.36 -3.41 -5.68
N LEU A 89 -12.15 -4.40 -6.56
CA LEU A 89 -13.15 -4.82 -7.54
C LEU A 89 -14.41 -5.36 -6.84
N GLY A 90 -14.24 -6.23 -5.84
CA GLY A 90 -15.37 -6.78 -5.06
C GLY A 90 -16.21 -5.67 -4.41
N VAL A 91 -15.58 -4.71 -3.75
CA VAL A 91 -16.27 -3.55 -3.15
C VAL A 91 -17.02 -2.73 -4.20
N ALA A 92 -16.40 -2.47 -5.35
CA ALA A 92 -17.02 -1.72 -6.43
C ALA A 92 -18.25 -2.43 -7.01
N VAL A 93 -18.16 -3.75 -7.23
CA VAL A 93 -19.29 -4.58 -7.72
C VAL A 93 -20.43 -4.58 -6.71
N VAL A 94 -20.16 -4.82 -5.43
CA VAL A 94 -21.18 -4.82 -4.37
C VAL A 94 -21.88 -3.46 -4.28
N ALA A 95 -21.13 -2.37 -4.26
CA ALA A 95 -21.67 -1.01 -4.22
C ALA A 95 -22.51 -0.70 -5.47
N GLY A 96 -22.06 -1.11 -6.65
CA GLY A 96 -22.79 -0.97 -7.91
C GLY A 96 -24.13 -1.71 -7.90
N VAL A 97 -24.13 -2.98 -7.47
CA VAL A 97 -25.36 -3.80 -7.35
C VAL A 97 -26.33 -3.21 -6.33
N ALA A 98 -25.84 -2.78 -5.16
CA ALA A 98 -26.68 -2.14 -4.13
C ALA A 98 -27.33 -0.85 -4.65
N ARG A 99 -26.58 -0.04 -5.40
CA ARG A 99 -27.09 1.20 -6.01
C ARG A 99 -28.15 0.92 -7.08
N LEU A 100 -27.94 -0.09 -7.93
CA LEU A 100 -28.92 -0.50 -8.94
C LEU A 100 -30.21 -1.02 -8.31
N ARG A 101 -30.11 -1.79 -7.22
CA ARG A 101 -31.27 -2.29 -6.46
C ARG A 101 -32.07 -1.15 -5.84
N SER A 102 -31.39 -0.18 -5.22
CA SER A 102 -32.04 0.97 -4.59
C SER A 102 -32.79 1.84 -5.60
N ARG A 103 -32.24 2.01 -6.82
CA ARG A 103 -32.88 2.75 -7.91
C ARG A 103 -34.11 2.07 -8.53
N ARG A 104 -34.21 0.74 -8.43
CA ARG A 104 -35.38 -0.01 -8.94
C ARG A 104 -36.52 -0.09 -7.93
N ALA A 105 -36.25 0.25 -6.66
CA ALA A 105 -37.22 0.25 -5.57
C ALA A 105 -37.82 1.65 -5.29
N SER A 106 -37.39 2.67 -6.03
CA SER A 106 -37.96 4.03 -6.07
C SER A 106 -38.70 4.23 -7.38
#